data_AF-A0A964X6F3-F1
#
_entry.id   AF-A0A964X6F3-F1
#
_cell.length_a   1.000
_cell.length_b   1.000
_cell.length_c   1.000
_cell.angle_alpha   90.00
_cell.angle_beta   90.00
_cell.angle_gamma   90.00
#
_symmetry.space_group_name_H-M   'P 1'
#
loop_
_entity.id
_entity.type
_entity.pdbx_description
1 polymer ?
#
loop_
_entity_poly.entity_id
_entity_poly.type
_entity_poly.pdbx_seq_one_letter_code
_entity_poly.pdbx_strand_id
1 'polypeptide(L)'
;MRYLTPASFILIVFIFSLSSLPARAQLYTKVSNAGYALPDSATLGDGPGDWACTLDERSGLMWEVKRTSGLRAASHNYSWLSGGTGNGGNTASCGNTLAPAGCNTEALVNKYNEIELCGSGNWRLPGGSYSIGSTAGSTGELAVFYQNLFNTAGVTPAAWYPNTRLFWHWTSVQDTFNFGRIWMVNFGTDQVFSNFWDFQYPAMLVTSDGPSGPPPGSSIFASSFEVPSLEQGFDDLDQAGSQGWLVAQRSNPEGSSGWFTGNPDVFESQAGPPASYVGANFNATGDTGTISLWLLSPLVEFRSGSSLVFYTRTTELALFPDRLEVRACTGSNCNAIPQSETAVGDFTISLGTINPNLESGPDASGANGYPGSWTRFEYGPADGLPQSGQGRIAFRYSVPDAGASGVNSNYIGIDSVTITAAPAE
;
A
#
# COMPACT_ATOMS: atom_id res chain seq x y z
N MET A 1 -17.92 -72.40 38.37
CA MET A 1 -19.11 -71.77 37.74
C MET A 1 -18.93 -70.27 37.79
N ARG A 2 -19.31 -69.60 36.70
CA ARG A 2 -19.06 -68.19 36.38
C ARG A 2 -19.88 -67.24 37.26
N TYR A 3 -19.34 -66.06 37.54
CA TYR A 3 -20.13 -64.83 37.67
C TYR A 3 -19.47 -63.73 36.83
N LEU A 4 -20.26 -63.16 35.93
CA LEU A 4 -19.94 -62.02 35.05
C LEU A 4 -20.27 -60.71 35.79
N THR A 5 -19.44 -59.68 35.61
CA THR A 5 -19.65 -58.30 36.08
C THR A 5 -19.80 -57.34 34.87
N PRO A 6 -20.46 -56.18 35.05
CA PRO A 6 -21.03 -55.39 33.95
C PRO A 6 -20.02 -54.45 33.27
N ALA A 7 -20.31 -54.12 32.01
CA ALA A 7 -19.54 -53.19 31.19
C ALA A 7 -19.89 -51.71 31.52
N SER A 8 -18.87 -50.88 31.72
CA SER A 8 -18.97 -49.42 31.79
C SER A 8 -18.31 -48.79 30.57
N PHE A 9 -19.07 -48.00 29.81
CA PHE A 9 -18.59 -47.14 28.73
C PHE A 9 -17.88 -45.91 29.31
N ILE A 10 -16.63 -45.67 28.90
CA ILE A 10 -15.86 -44.45 29.24
C ILE A 10 -16.02 -43.45 28.08
N LEU A 11 -16.65 -42.31 28.37
CA LEU A 11 -16.70 -41.14 27.49
C LEU A 11 -15.41 -40.32 27.72
N ILE A 12 -14.50 -40.28 26.74
CA ILE A 12 -13.31 -39.42 26.78
C ILE A 12 -13.75 -38.01 26.36
N VAL A 13 -13.82 -37.10 27.31
CA VAL A 13 -13.98 -35.66 27.06
C VAL A 13 -12.58 -35.07 26.84
N PHE A 14 -12.26 -34.70 25.60
CA PHE A 14 -11.10 -33.85 25.31
C PHE A 14 -11.41 -32.42 25.76
N ILE A 15 -10.84 -32.01 26.89
CA ILE A 15 -10.81 -30.61 27.32
C ILE A 15 -9.76 -29.92 26.43
N PHE A 16 -10.21 -29.24 25.36
CA PHE A 16 -9.39 -28.23 24.71
C PHE A 16 -9.30 -27.04 25.66
N SER A 17 -8.15 -26.84 26.30
CA SER A 17 -7.83 -25.58 26.94
C SER A 17 -7.67 -24.51 25.85
N LEU A 18 -8.70 -23.68 25.65
CA LEU A 18 -8.52 -22.41 24.94
C LEU A 18 -7.66 -21.49 25.80
N SER A 19 -6.34 -21.52 25.58
CA SER A 19 -5.48 -20.38 25.86
C SER A 19 -5.19 -19.68 24.53
N SER A 20 -6.16 -18.92 24.02
CA SER A 20 -5.87 -17.90 23.00
C SER A 20 -5.16 -16.75 23.71
N LEU A 21 -3.83 -16.84 23.82
CA LEU A 21 -3.02 -15.65 23.99
C LEU A 21 -3.31 -14.72 22.80
N PRO A 22 -3.55 -13.42 23.00
CA PRO A 22 -3.69 -12.51 21.88
C PRO A 22 -2.37 -12.55 21.09
N ALA A 23 -2.44 -12.83 19.79
CA ALA A 23 -1.28 -12.69 18.92
C ALA A 23 -0.76 -11.25 19.06
N ARG A 24 0.42 -11.07 19.65
CA ARG A 24 1.08 -9.77 19.68
C ARG A 24 1.37 -9.41 18.23
N ALA A 25 0.88 -8.27 17.75
CA ALA A 25 1.24 -7.76 16.43
C ALA A 25 2.77 -7.70 16.34
N GLN A 26 3.35 -8.37 15.35
CA GLN A 26 4.77 -8.32 15.09
C GLN A 26 5.11 -6.90 14.61
N LEU A 27 5.98 -6.19 15.33
CA LEU A 27 6.29 -4.77 15.05
C LEU A 27 7.45 -4.62 14.06
N TYR A 28 8.26 -5.66 13.94
CA TYR A 28 9.45 -5.67 13.11
C TYR A 28 9.67 -7.06 12.53
N THR A 29 10.20 -7.10 11.32
CA THR A 29 10.60 -8.34 10.62
C THR A 29 12.06 -8.25 10.19
N LYS A 30 12.86 -9.25 10.54
CA LYS A 30 14.25 -9.37 10.06
C LYS A 30 14.22 -9.79 8.60
N VAL A 31 15.11 -9.21 7.79
CA VAL A 31 15.21 -9.49 6.36
C VAL A 31 16.64 -9.87 5.99
N SER A 32 16.80 -10.93 5.18
CA SER A 32 18.10 -11.46 4.77
C SER A 32 18.79 -10.57 3.74
N ASN A 33 20.09 -10.76 3.49
CA ASN A 33 20.79 -10.07 2.40
C ASN A 33 20.14 -10.31 1.03
N ALA A 34 19.53 -11.48 0.80
CA ALA A 34 18.79 -11.83 -0.41
C ALA A 34 17.32 -11.32 -0.42
N GLY A 35 16.89 -10.62 0.62
CA GLY A 35 15.57 -10.03 0.72
C GLY A 35 14.50 -10.89 1.34
N TYR A 36 14.86 -12.03 1.93
CA TYR A 36 13.88 -12.94 2.51
C TYR A 36 13.52 -12.56 3.94
N ALA A 37 12.25 -12.63 4.30
CA ALA A 37 11.85 -12.53 5.70
C ALA A 37 12.48 -13.67 6.53
N LEU A 38 12.95 -13.33 7.73
CA LEU A 38 13.71 -14.22 8.61
C LEU A 38 13.08 -14.28 10.01
N PRO A 39 13.28 -15.40 10.74
CA PRO A 39 12.86 -15.48 12.13
C PRO A 39 13.66 -14.50 13.00
N ASP A 40 13.10 -14.09 14.14
CA ASP A 40 13.74 -13.20 15.12
C ASP A 40 15.08 -13.73 15.64
N SER A 41 15.30 -15.05 15.59
CA SER A 41 16.57 -15.70 15.96
C SER A 41 17.69 -15.50 14.93
N ALA A 42 17.40 -14.95 13.74
CA ALA A 42 18.38 -14.81 12.68
C ALA A 42 19.54 -13.88 13.08
N THR A 43 20.74 -14.32 12.70
CA THR A 43 22.00 -13.65 13.01
C THR A 43 22.36 -12.64 11.93
N LEU A 44 22.79 -11.46 12.35
CA LEU A 44 23.28 -10.42 11.46
C LEU A 44 24.56 -10.90 10.76
N GLY A 45 24.62 -10.80 9.43
CA GLY A 45 25.70 -11.38 8.63
C GLY A 45 25.78 -10.85 7.21
N ASP A 46 26.68 -11.41 6.41
CA ASP A 46 26.93 -11.01 5.01
C ASP A 46 26.57 -12.13 4.02
N GLY A 47 26.21 -13.33 4.50
CA GLY A 47 25.67 -14.40 3.68
C GLY A 47 24.26 -14.09 3.17
N PRO A 48 23.84 -14.66 2.03
CA PRO A 48 22.54 -14.35 1.41
C PRO A 48 21.33 -14.63 2.32
N GLY A 49 21.43 -15.62 3.21
CA GLY A 49 20.41 -15.95 4.22
C GLY A 49 20.58 -15.25 5.56
N ASP A 50 21.66 -14.50 5.76
CA ASP A 50 21.91 -13.80 7.02
C ASP A 50 21.08 -12.52 7.09
N TRP A 51 20.66 -12.15 8.30
CA TRP A 51 19.94 -10.90 8.56
C TRP A 51 20.80 -9.70 8.15
N ALA A 52 20.17 -8.74 7.47
CA ALA A 52 20.82 -7.54 6.97
C ALA A 52 19.96 -6.27 7.04
N CYS A 53 18.63 -6.41 7.00
CA CYS A 53 17.69 -5.29 7.09
C CYS A 53 16.55 -5.61 8.05
N THR A 54 15.81 -4.60 8.48
CA THR A 54 14.64 -4.78 9.35
C THR A 54 13.49 -3.96 8.78
N LEU A 55 12.39 -4.62 8.47
CA LEU A 55 11.10 -3.99 8.13
C LEU A 55 10.44 -3.52 9.43
N ASP A 56 10.02 -2.26 9.47
CA ASP A 56 9.15 -1.71 10.51
C ASP A 56 7.70 -1.80 10.02
N GLU A 57 6.96 -2.78 10.54
CA GLU A 57 5.60 -3.16 10.13
C GLU A 57 4.56 -2.04 10.35
N ARG A 58 4.93 -0.99 11.09
CA ARG A 58 4.06 0.17 11.30
C ARG A 58 4.20 1.22 10.21
N SER A 59 5.40 1.37 9.67
CA SER A 59 5.68 2.37 8.63
C SER A 59 5.70 1.75 7.23
N GLY A 60 5.76 0.42 7.12
CA GLY A 60 5.97 -0.28 5.86
C GLY A 60 7.38 -0.04 5.27
N LEU A 61 8.30 0.53 6.05
CA LEU A 61 9.64 0.89 5.61
C LEU A 61 10.66 -0.12 6.08
N MET A 62 11.49 -0.60 5.14
CA MET A 62 12.62 -1.45 5.44
C MET A 62 13.89 -0.63 5.57
N TRP A 63 14.55 -0.78 6.71
CA TRP A 63 15.75 -0.05 7.09
C TRP A 63 16.96 -0.97 7.07
N GLU A 64 18.09 -0.46 6.59
CA GLU A 64 19.34 -1.19 6.69
C GLU A 64 19.74 -1.45 8.15
N VAL A 65 20.41 -2.58 8.41
CA VAL A 65 21.02 -2.86 9.72
C VAL A 65 22.54 -2.76 9.60
N LYS A 66 23.13 -1.89 10.42
CA LYS A 66 24.57 -1.66 10.45
C LYS A 66 25.34 -2.85 11.01
N ARG A 67 26.56 -3.03 10.50
CA ARG A 67 27.54 -4.05 10.89
C ARG A 67 28.68 -3.41 11.68
N THR A 68 29.56 -4.22 12.26
CA THR A 68 30.81 -3.73 12.87
C THR A 68 31.93 -3.50 11.86
N SER A 69 31.79 -4.03 10.64
CA SER A 69 32.78 -3.96 9.55
C SER A 69 32.10 -4.12 8.18
N GLY A 70 32.89 -4.06 7.10
CA GLY A 70 32.40 -4.23 5.74
C GLY A 70 31.62 -3.03 5.21
N LEU A 71 30.89 -3.22 4.11
CA LEU A 71 30.15 -2.15 3.41
C LEU A 71 29.17 -1.39 4.33
N ARG A 72 28.55 -2.10 5.28
CA ARG A 72 27.54 -1.58 6.20
C ARG A 72 28.13 -1.20 7.58
N ALA A 73 29.44 -0.99 7.68
CA ALA A 73 30.07 -0.72 8.98
C ALA A 73 29.50 0.55 9.63
N ALA A 74 29.12 0.46 10.90
CA ALA A 74 28.61 1.57 11.69
C ALA A 74 29.64 2.72 11.84
N SER A 75 30.94 2.42 11.74
CA SER A 75 32.01 3.42 11.80
C SER A 75 32.08 4.34 10.58
N HIS A 76 31.37 4.02 9.49
CA HIS A 76 31.37 4.83 8.28
C HIS A 76 30.69 6.19 8.52
N ASN A 77 31.23 7.21 7.87
CA ASN A 77 30.63 8.55 7.78
C ASN A 77 30.65 8.98 6.32
N TYR A 78 29.59 9.66 5.90
CA TYR A 78 29.35 10.03 4.52
C TYR A 78 29.20 11.55 4.41
N SER A 79 29.82 12.12 3.37
CA SER A 79 29.48 13.46 2.90
C SER A 79 28.13 13.41 2.20
N TRP A 80 27.38 14.50 2.26
CA TRP A 80 26.03 14.51 1.69
C TRP A 80 26.07 14.85 0.20
N LEU A 81 25.45 13.95 -0.58
CA LEU A 81 25.19 14.10 -2.01
C LEU A 81 23.92 13.31 -2.33
N SER A 82 22.97 13.94 -3.03
CA SER A 82 21.74 13.26 -3.47
C SER A 82 21.18 13.94 -4.72
N GLY A 83 20.96 13.16 -5.78
CA GLY A 83 20.42 13.65 -7.04
C GLY A 83 21.32 14.71 -7.68
N GLY A 84 22.64 14.56 -7.55
CA GLY A 84 23.63 15.55 -7.99
C GLY A 84 23.66 16.85 -7.18
N THR A 85 22.86 16.99 -6.12
CA THR A 85 22.90 18.15 -5.22
C THR A 85 23.73 17.83 -3.98
N GLY A 86 24.56 18.79 -3.55
CA GLY A 86 25.49 18.64 -2.43
C GLY A 86 26.93 18.78 -2.89
N ASN A 87 27.88 18.46 -2.02
CA ASN A 87 29.31 18.58 -2.32
C ASN A 87 30.01 17.23 -2.54
N GLY A 88 29.38 16.12 -2.15
CA GLY A 88 29.95 14.77 -2.23
C GLY A 88 31.36 14.62 -1.65
N GLY A 89 31.74 15.52 -0.74
CA GLY A 89 33.14 15.91 -0.46
C GLY A 89 34.12 14.82 0.00
N ASN A 90 35.39 15.21 0.12
CA ASN A 90 36.57 14.34 0.26
C ASN A 90 36.96 13.93 1.70
N THR A 91 36.24 14.38 2.73
CA THR A 91 36.62 14.15 4.15
C THR A 91 35.91 12.95 4.78
N ALA A 92 34.96 12.36 4.06
CA ALA A 92 34.19 11.20 4.48
C ALA A 92 35.01 9.91 4.49
N SER A 93 34.64 8.97 5.36
CA SER A 93 35.39 7.71 5.55
C SER A 93 34.46 6.51 5.57
N CYS A 94 34.67 5.59 4.63
CA CYS A 94 33.88 4.38 4.43
C CYS A 94 34.74 3.15 4.12
N GLY A 95 35.98 3.11 4.61
CA GLY A 95 36.89 1.96 4.47
C GLY A 95 37.18 1.53 3.02
N ASN A 96 37.09 2.46 2.06
CA ASN A 96 37.17 2.21 0.61
C ASN A 96 36.10 1.26 0.03
N THR A 97 35.05 0.96 0.78
CA THR A 97 33.97 0.04 0.34
C THR A 97 33.14 0.58 -0.82
N LEU A 98 33.24 1.89 -1.10
CA LEU A 98 32.57 2.59 -2.21
C LEU A 98 33.55 3.08 -3.29
N ALA A 99 34.79 2.59 -3.32
CA ALA A 99 35.73 2.96 -4.37
C ALA A 99 35.25 2.45 -5.75
N PRO A 100 35.43 3.24 -6.84
CA PRO A 100 36.12 4.52 -6.91
C PRO A 100 35.22 5.76 -6.68
N ALA A 101 33.91 5.58 -6.43
CA ALA A 101 32.92 6.67 -6.35
C ALA A 101 33.10 7.60 -5.14
N GLY A 102 33.78 7.13 -4.08
CA GLY A 102 34.03 7.91 -2.87
C GLY A 102 32.95 7.73 -1.80
N CYS A 103 33.19 8.28 -0.61
CA CYS A 103 32.36 8.05 0.57
C CYS A 103 31.25 9.10 0.72
N ASN A 104 30.33 9.16 -0.23
CA ASN A 104 29.16 10.05 -0.16
C ASN A 104 27.85 9.24 -0.13
N THR A 105 26.75 9.89 0.25
CA THR A 105 25.44 9.23 0.38
C THR A 105 24.88 8.72 -0.95
N GLU A 106 25.16 9.39 -2.07
CA GLU A 106 24.73 8.95 -3.40
C GLU A 106 25.46 7.67 -3.83
N ALA A 107 26.78 7.61 -3.61
CA ALA A 107 27.58 6.41 -3.85
C ALA A 107 27.13 5.24 -2.96
N LEU A 108 26.73 5.51 -1.71
CA LEU A 108 26.17 4.49 -0.82
C LEU A 108 24.84 3.95 -1.35
N VAL A 109 23.92 4.85 -1.71
CA VAL A 109 22.60 4.51 -2.30
C VAL A 109 22.79 3.69 -3.57
N ASN A 110 23.61 4.17 -4.49
CA ASN A 110 23.92 3.46 -5.74
C ASN A 110 24.51 2.09 -5.47
N LYS A 111 25.39 1.96 -4.48
CA LYS A 111 25.99 0.66 -4.15
C LYS A 111 24.97 -0.32 -3.59
N TYR A 112 24.03 0.13 -2.74
CA TYR A 112 23.01 -0.75 -2.16
C TYR A 112 22.01 -1.20 -3.22
N ASN A 113 21.68 -0.30 -4.16
CA ASN A 113 20.82 -0.62 -5.30
C ASN A 113 21.51 -1.57 -6.29
N GLU A 114 22.80 -1.38 -6.56
CA GLU A 114 23.59 -2.27 -7.43
C GLU A 114 23.67 -3.69 -6.88
N ILE A 115 23.85 -3.87 -5.56
CA ILE A 115 23.93 -5.19 -4.94
C ILE A 115 22.57 -5.74 -4.51
N GLU A 116 21.49 -4.98 -4.76
CA GLU A 116 20.14 -5.28 -4.32
C GLU A 116 20.09 -5.69 -2.84
N LEU A 117 20.66 -4.86 -1.95
CA LEU A 117 20.75 -5.18 -0.53
C LEU A 117 19.34 -5.51 -0.01
N CYS A 118 19.19 -6.69 0.60
CA CYS A 118 17.90 -7.18 1.07
C CYS A 118 16.84 -7.27 -0.05
N GLY A 119 17.27 -7.63 -1.26
CA GLY A 119 16.41 -7.82 -2.43
C GLY A 119 15.84 -6.53 -3.02
N SER A 120 16.29 -5.36 -2.55
CA SER A 120 15.77 -4.05 -2.97
C SER A 120 16.77 -3.30 -3.82
N GLY A 121 16.33 -2.90 -5.01
CA GLY A 121 17.04 -1.95 -5.89
C GLY A 121 16.63 -0.50 -5.68
N ASN A 122 15.74 -0.21 -4.71
CA ASN A 122 15.12 1.11 -4.50
C ASN A 122 15.50 1.78 -3.17
N TRP A 123 16.72 1.54 -2.67
CA TRP A 123 17.25 2.25 -1.51
C TRP A 123 17.39 3.74 -1.75
N ARG A 124 17.11 4.51 -0.71
CA ARG A 124 17.25 5.96 -0.67
C ARG A 124 17.57 6.45 0.73
N LEU A 125 18.00 7.70 0.83
CA LEU A 125 17.99 8.42 2.10
C LEU A 125 16.52 8.66 2.56
N PRO A 126 16.27 8.69 3.87
CA PRO A 126 14.95 8.92 4.43
C PRO A 126 14.49 10.36 4.23
N GLY A 127 13.26 10.53 3.77
CA GLY A 127 12.62 11.79 3.43
C GLY A 127 11.57 12.24 4.45
N GLY A 128 10.58 12.98 3.96
CA GLY A 128 9.45 13.53 4.74
C GLY A 128 9.65 14.99 5.16
N SER A 129 8.99 15.41 6.24
CA SER A 129 9.05 16.80 6.72
C SER A 129 9.69 16.91 8.10
N TYR A 130 10.59 17.88 8.26
CA TYR A 130 11.38 18.09 9.46
C TYR A 130 11.30 19.55 9.89
N SER A 131 11.36 19.77 11.20
CA SER A 131 11.45 21.08 11.83
C SER A 131 12.40 21.00 13.03
N ILE A 132 13.06 22.11 13.38
CA ILE A 132 13.92 22.15 14.57
C ILE A 132 13.09 21.79 15.81
N GLY A 133 13.58 20.84 16.61
CA GLY A 133 12.91 20.43 17.84
C GLY A 133 13.14 18.96 18.15
N SER A 134 12.16 18.34 18.82
CA SER A 134 12.12 16.90 19.06
C SER A 134 11.47 16.16 17.88
N THR A 135 11.73 14.85 17.75
CA THR A 135 11.07 14.05 16.70
C THR A 135 9.57 13.85 16.95
N ALA A 136 9.06 14.04 18.19
CA ALA A 136 7.65 13.88 18.55
C ALA A 136 6.64 14.73 17.75
N GLY A 137 7.10 15.75 17.00
CA GLY A 137 6.28 16.58 16.11
C GLY A 137 6.70 16.53 14.63
N SER A 138 7.66 15.69 14.26
CA SER A 138 8.14 15.57 12.88
C SER A 138 7.47 14.38 12.19
N THR A 139 7.06 14.56 10.93
CA THR A 139 6.54 13.47 10.07
C THR A 139 7.61 12.87 9.16
N GLY A 140 8.86 13.29 9.33
CA GLY A 140 10.02 12.75 8.63
C GLY A 140 10.24 11.27 8.94
N GLU A 141 10.53 10.47 7.91
CA GLU A 141 10.66 9.01 8.04
C GLU A 141 11.71 8.61 9.09
N LEU A 142 12.83 9.34 9.17
CA LEU A 142 13.89 9.08 10.15
C LEU A 142 13.49 9.47 11.57
N ALA A 143 12.60 10.46 11.71
CA ALA A 143 12.03 10.87 13.00
C ALA A 143 10.98 9.86 13.46
N VAL A 144 10.09 9.43 12.56
CA VAL A 144 9.12 8.35 12.82
C VAL A 144 9.83 7.05 13.16
N PHE A 145 10.91 6.71 12.45
CA PHE A 145 11.76 5.57 12.76
C PHE A 145 12.31 5.62 14.19
N TYR A 146 12.85 6.77 14.60
CA TYR A 146 13.32 6.97 15.97
C TYR A 146 12.20 6.72 16.99
N GLN A 147 11.03 7.34 16.79
CA GLN A 147 9.87 7.17 17.67
C GLN A 147 9.44 5.71 17.77
N ASN A 148 9.35 5.05 16.62
CA ASN A 148 8.99 3.64 16.53
C ASN A 148 9.99 2.75 17.27
N LEU A 149 11.28 3.03 17.14
CA LEU A 149 12.32 2.19 17.73
C LEU A 149 12.52 2.43 19.23
N PHE A 150 12.54 3.68 19.66
CA PHE A 150 12.96 4.05 21.02
C PHE A 150 11.79 4.32 21.97
N ASN A 151 10.60 4.65 21.46
CA ASN A 151 9.45 5.04 22.29
C ASN A 151 8.34 3.98 22.34
N THR A 152 8.58 2.77 21.81
CA THR A 152 7.59 1.69 21.82
C THR A 152 7.84 0.71 22.95
N ALA A 153 6.82 0.53 23.80
CA ALA A 153 6.90 -0.39 24.92
C ALA A 153 7.20 -1.83 24.47
N GLY A 154 8.24 -2.43 25.05
CA GLY A 154 8.63 -3.81 24.76
C GLY A 154 9.37 -3.99 23.43
N VAL A 155 9.85 -2.92 22.81
CA VAL A 155 10.86 -2.94 21.75
C VAL A 155 12.23 -2.63 22.37
N THR A 156 13.23 -3.45 22.06
CA THR A 156 14.61 -3.21 22.46
C THR A 156 15.41 -2.79 21.24
N PRO A 157 15.86 -1.51 21.12
CA PRO A 157 16.59 -1.04 19.95
C PRO A 157 17.78 -1.91 19.57
N ALA A 158 18.55 -2.37 20.55
CA ALA A 158 19.71 -3.23 20.33
C ALA A 158 19.37 -4.62 19.75
N ALA A 159 18.12 -5.09 19.88
CA ALA A 159 17.69 -6.36 19.30
C ALA A 159 17.46 -6.26 17.78
N TRP A 160 17.11 -5.08 17.28
CA TRP A 160 16.72 -4.81 15.89
C TRP A 160 17.72 -3.95 15.13
N TYR A 161 18.51 -3.16 15.84
CA TYR A 161 19.52 -2.26 15.29
C TYR A 161 20.77 -2.24 16.18
N PRO A 162 21.45 -3.40 16.34
CA PRO A 162 22.50 -3.60 17.35
C PRO A 162 23.71 -2.67 17.20
N ASN A 163 24.01 -2.22 15.98
CA ASN A 163 25.17 -1.37 15.69
C ASN A 163 24.80 0.05 15.22
N THR A 164 23.52 0.42 15.25
CA THR A 164 23.14 1.77 14.85
C THR A 164 23.70 2.76 15.86
N ARG A 165 24.45 3.75 15.38
CA ARG A 165 25.08 4.75 16.25
C ARG A 165 24.00 5.64 16.85
N LEU A 166 24.09 5.92 18.15
CA LEU A 166 23.25 6.91 18.81
C LEU A 166 23.84 8.31 18.56
N PHE A 167 23.75 8.77 17.31
CA PHE A 167 24.35 10.02 16.83
C PHE A 167 23.50 10.63 15.72
N TRP A 168 23.95 11.76 15.16
CA TRP A 168 23.30 12.42 14.03
C TRP A 168 23.34 11.56 12.76
N HIS A 169 22.20 11.45 12.07
CA HIS A 169 22.06 10.75 10.79
C HIS A 169 21.48 11.68 9.73
N TRP A 170 22.01 11.58 8.51
CA TRP A 170 21.53 12.34 7.36
C TRP A 170 20.12 11.92 6.90
N THR A 171 19.32 12.90 6.47
CA THR A 171 18.09 12.70 5.69
C THR A 171 18.32 13.08 4.22
N SER A 172 17.33 12.88 3.36
CA SER A 172 17.34 13.43 1.98
C SER A 172 16.87 14.88 1.91
N VAL A 173 16.41 15.46 3.03
CA VAL A 173 15.64 16.70 3.02
C VAL A 173 16.55 17.89 3.22
N GLN A 174 16.60 18.76 2.22
CA GLN A 174 17.27 20.05 2.32
C GLN A 174 16.48 21.00 3.22
N ASP A 175 17.18 21.78 4.03
CA ASP A 175 16.58 22.88 4.77
C ASP A 175 16.35 24.06 3.84
N THR A 176 15.09 24.28 3.46
CA THR A 176 14.69 25.34 2.53
C THR A 176 14.86 26.73 3.12
N PHE A 177 15.01 26.87 4.44
CA PHE A 177 15.27 28.16 5.10
C PHE A 177 16.76 28.50 5.14
N ASN A 178 17.64 27.50 5.04
CA ASN A 178 19.08 27.67 5.17
C ASN A 178 19.81 26.92 4.04
N PHE A 179 20.18 27.65 2.99
CA PHE A 179 20.89 27.09 1.84
C PHE A 179 22.12 26.27 2.26
N GLY A 180 22.27 25.10 1.67
CA GLY A 180 23.40 24.20 1.91
C GLY A 180 23.30 23.35 3.18
N ARG A 181 22.16 23.40 3.89
CA ARG A 181 21.91 22.56 5.06
C ARG A 181 20.94 21.43 4.78
N ILE A 182 21.16 20.32 5.47
CA ILE A 182 20.37 19.10 5.38
C ILE A 182 19.81 18.77 6.76
N TRP A 183 18.56 18.37 6.83
CA TRP A 183 17.93 17.91 8.06
C TRP A 183 18.53 16.60 8.55
N MET A 184 18.61 16.46 9.87
CA MET A 184 19.22 15.34 10.56
C MET A 184 18.43 14.98 11.81
N VAL A 185 18.51 13.71 12.19
CA VAL A 185 17.96 13.20 13.46
C VAL A 185 19.08 12.64 14.31
N ASN A 186 19.08 12.97 15.61
CA ASN A 186 20.00 12.41 16.60
C ASN A 186 19.35 11.29 17.40
N PHE A 187 19.82 10.06 17.20
CA PHE A 187 19.28 8.89 17.88
C PHE A 187 19.68 8.76 19.36
N GLY A 188 20.61 9.58 19.84
CA GLY A 188 20.95 9.65 21.27
C GLY A 188 20.08 10.64 22.06
N THR A 189 19.46 11.62 21.38
CA THR A 189 18.85 12.78 22.06
C THR A 189 17.45 13.15 21.58
N ASP A 190 16.86 12.43 20.61
CA ASP A 190 15.55 12.79 20.02
C ASP A 190 15.57 14.13 19.25
N GLN A 191 16.74 14.68 18.93
CA GLN A 191 16.82 16.02 18.35
C GLN A 191 16.75 15.99 16.83
N VAL A 192 16.01 16.94 16.27
CA VAL A 192 15.98 17.29 14.85
C VAL A 192 16.67 18.63 14.66
N PHE A 193 17.64 18.66 13.75
CA PHE A 193 18.45 19.85 13.45
C PHE A 193 18.88 19.84 11.98
N SER A 194 19.25 20.99 11.42
CA SER A 194 19.83 21.06 10.08
C SER A 194 21.28 21.56 10.13
N ASN A 195 22.18 20.91 9.40
CA ASN A 195 23.59 21.31 9.34
C ASN A 195 24.14 21.27 7.91
N PHE A 196 25.25 21.97 7.68
CA PHE A 196 25.85 22.08 6.35
C PHE A 196 26.28 20.71 5.79
N TRP A 197 26.03 20.47 4.51
CA TRP A 197 26.45 19.25 3.79
C TRP A 197 27.98 19.08 3.71
N ASP A 198 28.75 20.07 4.18
CA ASP A 198 30.22 20.05 4.30
C ASP A 198 30.75 19.12 5.39
N PHE A 199 29.88 18.68 6.29
CA PHE A 199 30.23 17.75 7.34
C PHE A 199 29.98 16.29 6.93
N GLN A 200 30.57 15.37 7.70
CA GLN A 200 30.39 13.94 7.52
C GLN A 200 29.61 13.36 8.70
N TYR A 201 28.60 12.57 8.38
CA TYR A 201 27.80 11.90 9.39
C TYR A 201 27.41 10.50 8.94
N PRO A 202 27.03 9.62 9.88
CA PRO A 202 26.31 8.40 9.56
C PRO A 202 25.12 8.65 8.62
N ALA A 203 24.86 7.68 7.76
CA ALA A 203 23.65 7.60 6.98
C ALA A 203 22.96 6.29 7.31
N MET A 204 21.63 6.32 7.35
CA MET A 204 20.80 5.12 7.37
C MET A 204 19.91 5.19 6.15
N LEU A 205 19.97 4.16 5.31
CA LEU A 205 19.12 4.05 4.13
C LEU A 205 17.82 3.33 4.45
N VAL A 206 16.82 3.66 3.67
CA VAL A 206 15.46 3.12 3.74
C VAL A 206 14.98 2.75 2.34
N THR A 207 14.11 1.75 2.27
CA THR A 207 13.35 1.42 1.07
C THR A 207 11.90 1.15 1.47
N SER A 208 10.97 1.41 0.55
CA SER A 208 9.57 1.00 0.66
C SER A 208 9.33 -0.38 0.05
N ASP A 209 10.36 -0.99 -0.53
CA ASP A 209 10.30 -2.37 -0.98
C ASP A 209 10.21 -3.29 0.25
N GLY A 210 9.22 -4.18 0.26
CA GLY A 210 9.09 -5.22 1.29
C GLY A 210 10.01 -6.42 1.02
N PRO A 211 10.22 -7.29 2.02
CA PRO A 211 10.94 -8.56 1.82
C PRO A 211 10.22 -9.46 0.81
N SER A 212 11.00 -10.17 0.01
CA SER A 212 10.54 -11.30 -0.81
C SER A 212 10.25 -12.52 0.07
N GLY A 213 9.40 -13.43 -0.43
CA GLY A 213 9.03 -14.66 0.29
C GLY A 213 10.20 -15.57 0.63
N PRO A 214 10.07 -16.50 1.60
CA PRO A 214 11.22 -17.21 2.18
C PRO A 214 12.11 -17.93 1.15
N PRO A 215 13.39 -18.22 1.49
CA PRO A 215 14.32 -18.85 0.57
C PRO A 215 13.79 -20.22 0.10
N PRO A 216 14.04 -20.62 -1.15
CA PRO A 216 13.69 -21.97 -1.62
C PRO A 216 14.52 -23.00 -0.84
N GLY A 217 13.94 -23.64 0.19
CA GLY A 217 14.55 -24.81 0.83
C GLY A 217 14.34 -25.02 2.33
N SER A 218 13.51 -24.26 3.06
CA SER A 218 13.26 -24.55 4.49
C SER A 218 11.78 -24.47 4.84
N SER A 219 11.10 -25.61 4.74
CA SER A 219 9.75 -25.82 5.26
C SER A 219 9.81 -26.02 6.78
N ILE A 220 9.16 -25.14 7.56
CA ILE A 220 8.08 -25.48 8.50
C ILE A 220 7.42 -24.23 9.13
N PHE A 221 6.18 -23.99 8.69
CA PHE A 221 5.04 -23.29 9.30
C PHE A 221 5.06 -21.78 9.66
N ALA A 222 4.04 -21.12 9.07
CA ALA A 222 3.31 -19.90 9.44
C ALA A 222 3.92 -18.52 9.10
N SER A 223 3.20 -17.82 8.22
CA SER A 223 3.48 -16.59 7.49
C SER A 223 2.81 -15.37 8.16
N SER A 224 3.42 -14.19 8.04
CA SER A 224 2.68 -12.91 7.93
C SER A 224 3.36 -12.02 6.89
N PHE A 225 2.85 -12.05 5.65
CA PHE A 225 3.17 -11.10 4.58
C PHE A 225 2.19 -9.92 4.64
N GLU A 226 2.68 -8.68 4.52
CA GLU A 226 1.82 -7.58 4.10
C GLU A 226 1.70 -7.59 2.57
N VAL A 227 0.47 -7.53 2.11
CA VAL A 227 0.05 -7.85 0.75
C VAL A 227 -0.08 -6.53 -0.01
N PRO A 228 0.63 -6.27 -1.13
CA PRO A 228 0.57 -4.99 -1.83
C PRO A 228 -0.88 -4.57 -2.08
N SER A 229 -1.30 -3.42 -1.54
CA SER A 229 -2.67 -2.93 -1.64
C SER A 229 -2.73 -1.50 -2.19
N LEU A 230 -3.68 -1.24 -3.09
CA LEU A 230 -4.15 0.10 -3.42
C LEU A 230 -5.40 0.37 -2.60
N GLU A 231 -5.43 1.46 -1.85
CA GLU A 231 -6.62 1.92 -1.13
C GLU A 231 -7.08 3.28 -1.63
N GLN A 232 -8.39 3.46 -1.80
CA GLN A 232 -8.99 4.72 -2.20
C GLN A 232 -10.37 4.93 -1.56
N GLY A 233 -10.48 5.97 -0.73
CA GLY A 233 -11.73 6.44 -0.12
C GLY A 233 -12.37 7.63 -0.84
N PHE A 234 -11.71 8.20 -1.85
CA PHE A 234 -12.21 9.34 -2.64
C PHE A 234 -12.63 10.55 -1.79
N ASP A 235 -11.81 10.91 -0.79
CA ASP A 235 -11.96 12.16 -0.03
C ASP A 235 -12.10 13.38 -0.96
N ASP A 236 -11.35 13.35 -2.06
CA ASP A 236 -11.38 14.35 -3.13
C ASP A 236 -11.07 13.66 -4.47
N LEU A 237 -11.94 13.83 -5.47
CA LEU A 237 -11.77 13.20 -6.77
C LEU A 237 -10.61 13.79 -7.59
N ASP A 238 -10.31 15.08 -7.44
CA ASP A 238 -9.17 15.72 -8.12
C ASP A 238 -7.85 15.20 -7.53
N GLN A 239 -7.80 15.00 -6.21
CA GLN A 239 -6.68 14.35 -5.54
C GLN A 239 -6.52 12.89 -6.01
N ALA A 240 -7.62 12.13 -6.11
CA ALA A 240 -7.57 10.77 -6.67
C ALA A 240 -7.01 10.79 -8.11
N GLY A 241 -7.37 11.80 -8.91
CA GLY A 241 -6.80 12.06 -10.23
C GLY A 241 -5.27 12.25 -10.19
N SER A 242 -4.76 13.00 -9.22
CA SER A 242 -3.32 13.17 -9.00
C SER A 242 -2.59 11.87 -8.61
N GLN A 243 -3.32 10.91 -8.03
CA GLN A 243 -2.83 9.56 -7.68
C GLN A 243 -2.92 8.57 -8.86
N GLY A 244 -3.36 9.02 -10.04
CA GLY A 244 -3.40 8.21 -11.25
C GLY A 244 -4.73 7.52 -11.54
N TRP A 245 -5.78 7.85 -10.77
CA TRP A 245 -7.15 7.52 -11.16
C TRP A 245 -7.55 8.34 -12.39
N LEU A 246 -8.28 7.73 -13.30
CA LEU A 246 -8.71 8.38 -14.54
C LEU A 246 -10.22 8.30 -14.65
N VAL A 247 -10.85 9.39 -15.11
CA VAL A 247 -12.29 9.42 -15.38
C VAL A 247 -12.53 9.64 -16.87
N ALA A 248 -13.59 9.03 -17.41
CA ALA A 248 -14.01 9.28 -18.79
C ALA A 248 -15.54 9.25 -18.95
N GLN A 249 -16.04 10.16 -19.76
CA GLN A 249 -17.45 10.32 -20.10
C GLN A 249 -17.70 9.79 -21.51
N ARG A 250 -18.53 8.75 -21.66
CA ARG A 250 -18.91 8.13 -22.94
C ARG A 250 -20.41 7.93 -23.08
N SER A 251 -21.21 8.66 -22.28
CA SER A 251 -22.66 8.63 -22.36
C SER A 251 -23.16 9.21 -23.67
N ASN A 252 -24.31 8.75 -24.14
CA ASN A 252 -24.92 9.22 -25.38
C ASN A 252 -26.44 9.41 -25.22
N PRO A 253 -26.96 10.64 -25.39
CA PRO A 253 -26.20 11.89 -25.48
C PRO A 253 -25.35 12.13 -24.21
N GLU A 254 -24.27 12.91 -24.35
CA GLU A 254 -23.48 13.34 -23.20
C GLU A 254 -24.32 14.24 -22.30
N GLY A 255 -24.30 13.96 -21.00
CA GLY A 255 -25.03 14.73 -20.00
C GLY A 255 -24.24 15.92 -19.45
N SER A 256 -24.79 16.54 -18.39
CA SER A 256 -24.17 17.68 -17.71
C SER A 256 -23.26 17.30 -16.55
N SER A 257 -23.23 16.02 -16.15
CA SER A 257 -22.38 15.49 -15.08
C SER A 257 -21.49 14.34 -15.56
N GLY A 258 -20.50 14.00 -14.73
CA GLY A 258 -19.61 12.85 -14.88
C GLY A 258 -19.48 12.10 -13.56
N TRP A 259 -18.31 11.51 -13.29
CA TRP A 259 -17.93 11.15 -11.92
C TRP A 259 -17.55 12.43 -11.16
N PHE A 260 -17.99 12.58 -9.92
CA PHE A 260 -17.76 13.77 -9.08
C PHE A 260 -17.60 13.38 -7.60
N THR A 261 -17.04 14.26 -6.76
CA THR A 261 -16.96 14.06 -5.31
C THR A 261 -18.35 13.96 -4.69
N GLY A 262 -18.53 13.10 -3.68
CA GLY A 262 -19.81 12.77 -3.06
C GLY A 262 -20.64 13.96 -2.60
N ASN A 263 -21.96 13.75 -2.54
CA ASN A 263 -22.93 14.73 -2.04
C ASN A 263 -23.60 14.21 -0.76
N PRO A 264 -23.20 14.70 0.43
CA PRO A 264 -23.73 14.22 1.71
C PRO A 264 -25.23 14.51 1.91
N ASP A 265 -25.83 15.43 1.15
CA ASP A 265 -27.27 15.68 1.19
C ASP A 265 -28.09 14.52 0.58
N VAL A 266 -27.47 13.65 -0.24
CA VAL A 266 -28.09 12.43 -0.76
C VAL A 266 -27.86 11.26 0.20
N PHE A 267 -26.59 11.03 0.56
CA PHE A 267 -26.16 10.16 1.65
C PHE A 267 -24.71 10.45 2.01
N GLU A 268 -24.33 10.22 3.27
CA GLU A 268 -22.94 10.31 3.72
C GLU A 268 -22.09 9.13 3.19
N SER A 269 -20.77 9.34 3.16
CA SER A 269 -19.74 8.36 2.80
C SER A 269 -19.83 7.06 3.62
N GLN A 270 -19.19 6.00 3.11
CA GLN A 270 -19.05 4.74 3.84
C GLN A 270 -17.97 4.86 4.91
N ALA A 271 -16.90 5.59 4.60
CA ALA A 271 -15.82 5.92 5.52
C ALA A 271 -15.27 7.33 5.24
N GLY A 272 -14.66 7.95 6.27
CA GLY A 272 -14.08 9.29 6.14
C GLY A 272 -15.08 10.44 6.31
N PRO A 273 -14.70 11.68 5.94
CA PRO A 273 -15.59 12.84 5.89
C PRO A 273 -16.90 12.60 5.12
N PRO A 274 -18.00 13.33 5.39
CA PRO A 274 -19.32 13.02 4.83
C PRO A 274 -19.41 12.94 3.29
N ALA A 275 -18.55 13.66 2.56
CA ALA A 275 -18.51 13.69 1.10
C ALA A 275 -17.44 12.77 0.48
N SER A 276 -16.70 12.02 1.31
CA SER A 276 -15.58 11.16 0.91
C SER A 276 -16.05 9.88 0.22
N TYR A 277 -16.51 10.02 -1.01
CA TYR A 277 -16.80 8.93 -1.93
C TYR A 277 -16.89 9.52 -3.34
N VAL A 278 -16.82 8.67 -4.37
CA VAL A 278 -17.03 9.11 -5.75
C VAL A 278 -18.46 8.81 -6.19
N GLY A 279 -19.16 9.85 -6.67
CA GLY A 279 -20.56 9.83 -7.04
C GLY A 279 -20.79 9.96 -8.55
N ALA A 280 -21.90 9.40 -9.02
CA ALA A 280 -22.44 9.59 -10.36
C ALA A 280 -23.97 9.66 -10.29
N ASN A 281 -24.62 10.29 -11.27
CA ASN A 281 -26.08 10.43 -11.27
C ASN A 281 -26.70 10.43 -12.67
N PHE A 282 -28.03 10.45 -12.70
CA PHE A 282 -28.85 10.44 -13.91
C PHE A 282 -28.54 11.60 -14.89
N ASN A 283 -27.97 12.71 -14.41
CA ASN A 283 -27.54 13.83 -15.26
C ASN A 283 -26.32 13.52 -16.14
N ALA A 284 -25.76 12.30 -16.05
CA ALA A 284 -24.63 11.87 -16.86
C ALA A 284 -24.99 11.64 -18.33
N THR A 285 -26.29 11.60 -18.66
CA THR A 285 -26.82 11.64 -20.03
C THR A 285 -27.87 12.76 -20.19
N GLY A 286 -28.47 12.90 -21.37
CA GLY A 286 -29.57 13.85 -21.63
C GLY A 286 -30.90 13.44 -21.00
N ASP A 287 -32.02 13.98 -21.48
CA ASP A 287 -33.35 13.66 -20.92
C ASP A 287 -33.69 12.16 -21.01
N THR A 288 -33.27 11.50 -22.08
CA THR A 288 -33.29 10.04 -22.22
C THR A 288 -32.06 9.60 -23.01
N GLY A 289 -31.30 8.65 -22.48
CA GLY A 289 -30.06 8.20 -23.12
C GLY A 289 -29.43 6.99 -22.44
N THR A 290 -28.20 6.70 -22.84
CA THR A 290 -27.38 5.66 -22.20
C THR A 290 -26.21 6.31 -21.47
N ILE A 291 -26.16 6.12 -20.15
CA ILE A 291 -25.01 6.51 -19.34
C ILE A 291 -23.88 5.51 -19.56
N SER A 292 -22.66 6.02 -19.75
CA SER A 292 -21.42 5.23 -19.75
C SER A 292 -20.28 6.06 -19.18
N LEU A 293 -20.21 6.15 -17.85
CA LEU A 293 -19.10 6.77 -17.13
C LEU A 293 -18.07 5.74 -16.72
N TRP A 294 -16.79 6.06 -16.88
CA TRP A 294 -15.67 5.20 -16.55
C TRP A 294 -14.81 5.83 -15.46
N LEU A 295 -14.51 5.07 -14.42
CA LEU A 295 -13.55 5.39 -13.37
C LEU A 295 -12.50 4.27 -13.35
N LEU A 296 -11.25 4.61 -13.65
CA LEU A 296 -10.16 3.67 -13.83
C LEU A 296 -9.17 3.83 -12.68
N SER A 297 -8.80 2.71 -12.05
CA SER A 297 -7.73 2.69 -11.06
C SER A 297 -6.40 3.10 -11.70
N PRO A 298 -5.39 3.52 -10.92
CA PRO A 298 -3.97 3.48 -11.32
C PRO A 298 -3.58 2.08 -11.84
N LEU A 299 -2.41 1.99 -12.47
CA LEU A 299 -1.83 0.69 -12.82
C LEU A 299 -1.50 -0.08 -11.53
N VAL A 300 -1.98 -1.31 -11.44
CA VAL A 300 -1.75 -2.24 -10.34
C VAL A 300 -1.11 -3.52 -10.86
N GLU A 301 -0.33 -4.18 -10.02
CA GLU A 301 0.24 -5.50 -10.33
C GLU A 301 -0.72 -6.60 -9.90
N PHE A 302 -1.08 -7.49 -10.80
CA PHE A 302 -1.92 -8.64 -10.50
C PHE A 302 -1.07 -9.87 -10.16
N ARG A 303 -1.55 -10.68 -9.21
CA ARG A 303 -0.91 -11.91 -8.74
C ARG A 303 -1.96 -13.00 -8.53
N SER A 304 -1.52 -14.26 -8.46
CA SER A 304 -2.39 -15.39 -8.13
C SER A 304 -2.97 -15.19 -6.73
N GLY A 305 -4.28 -14.95 -6.66
CA GLY A 305 -5.00 -14.65 -5.41
C GLY A 305 -5.30 -13.16 -5.17
N SER A 306 -4.96 -12.26 -6.10
CA SER A 306 -5.37 -10.84 -6.01
C SER A 306 -6.87 -10.73 -5.72
N SER A 307 -7.26 -9.71 -4.96
CA SER A 307 -8.66 -9.41 -4.64
C SER A 307 -8.94 -7.92 -4.82
N LEU A 308 -10.08 -7.61 -5.41
CA LEU A 308 -10.68 -6.28 -5.41
C LEU A 308 -11.82 -6.27 -4.39
N VAL A 309 -11.84 -5.28 -3.51
CA VAL A 309 -12.92 -5.00 -2.56
C VAL A 309 -13.35 -3.55 -2.74
N PHE A 310 -14.64 -3.27 -2.65
CA PHE A 310 -15.15 -1.89 -2.61
C PHE A 310 -16.55 -1.87 -2.02
N TYR A 311 -17.02 -0.67 -1.67
CA TYR A 311 -18.40 -0.44 -1.25
C TYR A 311 -19.13 0.38 -2.30
N THR A 312 -20.39 0.05 -2.53
CA THR A 312 -21.27 0.88 -3.35
C THR A 312 -22.69 0.89 -2.84
N ARG A 313 -23.43 1.94 -3.19
CA ARG A 313 -24.86 2.07 -2.94
C ARG A 313 -25.53 3.01 -3.92
N THR A 314 -26.85 2.90 -4.01
CA THR A 314 -27.76 3.95 -4.49
C THR A 314 -28.57 4.49 -3.31
N THR A 315 -29.56 5.33 -3.60
CA THR A 315 -30.57 5.79 -2.64
C THR A 315 -31.36 4.63 -2.02
N GLU A 316 -31.86 4.81 -0.80
CA GLU A 316 -32.40 3.72 0.04
C GLU A 316 -33.45 2.82 -0.63
N LEU A 317 -34.32 3.39 -1.46
CA LEU A 317 -35.40 2.66 -2.11
C LEU A 317 -35.05 2.09 -3.49
N ALA A 318 -33.91 2.50 -4.08
CA ALA A 318 -33.46 2.08 -5.42
C ALA A 318 -34.59 2.02 -6.48
N LEU A 319 -35.48 3.02 -6.48
CA LEU A 319 -36.70 3.01 -7.32
C LEU A 319 -36.39 3.11 -8.80
N PHE A 320 -35.35 3.88 -9.16
CA PHE A 320 -34.83 3.95 -10.51
C PHE A 320 -33.59 3.06 -10.58
N PRO A 321 -33.61 1.99 -11.39
CA PRO A 321 -32.52 1.02 -11.42
C PRO A 321 -31.20 1.65 -11.88
N ASP A 322 -30.18 1.54 -11.04
CA ASP A 322 -28.79 1.83 -11.38
C ASP A 322 -28.07 0.53 -11.77
N ARG A 323 -26.98 0.61 -12.56
CA ARG A 323 -26.12 -0.55 -12.89
C ARG A 323 -24.65 -0.17 -12.96
N LEU A 324 -23.82 -0.98 -12.33
CA LEU A 324 -22.36 -0.82 -12.30
C LEU A 324 -21.68 -2.07 -12.84
N GLU A 325 -20.91 -1.91 -13.90
CA GLU A 325 -20.03 -2.96 -14.42
C GLU A 325 -18.64 -2.81 -13.79
N VAL A 326 -18.06 -3.91 -13.33
CA VAL A 326 -16.68 -3.95 -12.83
C VAL A 326 -15.83 -4.75 -13.81
N ARG A 327 -14.78 -4.12 -14.33
CA ARG A 327 -13.99 -4.63 -15.44
C ARG A 327 -12.50 -4.55 -15.14
N ALA A 328 -11.70 -5.30 -15.90
CA ALA A 328 -10.25 -5.27 -15.82
C ALA A 328 -9.59 -5.29 -17.20
N CYS A 329 -8.32 -4.88 -17.23
CA CYS A 329 -7.40 -5.03 -18.34
C CYS A 329 -6.04 -5.49 -17.79
N THR A 330 -5.30 -6.31 -18.54
CA THR A 330 -3.93 -6.74 -18.23
C THR A 330 -3.11 -6.89 -19.52
N GLY A 331 -1.78 -6.73 -19.43
CA GLY A 331 -0.85 -7.04 -20.53
C GLY A 331 -0.67 -5.96 -21.60
N SER A 332 -1.34 -4.80 -21.47
CA SER A 332 -1.11 -3.59 -22.27
C SER A 332 -1.01 -2.37 -21.34
N ASN A 333 -0.85 -1.16 -21.89
CA ASN A 333 -0.89 0.07 -21.07
C ASN A 333 -2.28 0.32 -20.42
N CYS A 334 -3.32 -0.44 -20.80
CA CYS A 334 -4.69 -0.34 -20.28
C CYS A 334 -5.25 1.09 -20.29
N ASN A 335 -5.00 1.81 -21.38
CA ASN A 335 -5.29 3.24 -21.50
C ASN A 335 -6.25 3.55 -22.67
N ALA A 336 -6.64 2.56 -23.51
CA ALA A 336 -7.59 2.81 -24.59
C ALA A 336 -9.02 2.88 -24.04
N ILE A 337 -9.45 4.11 -23.76
CA ILE A 337 -10.82 4.41 -23.34
C ILE A 337 -11.77 4.14 -24.53
N PRO A 338 -12.90 3.45 -24.34
CA PRO A 338 -13.87 3.16 -25.39
C PRO A 338 -14.39 4.42 -26.11
N GLN A 339 -14.79 4.28 -27.37
CA GLN A 339 -15.18 5.40 -28.24
C GLN A 339 -16.70 5.61 -28.35
N SER A 340 -17.49 4.80 -27.68
CA SER A 340 -18.96 4.89 -27.65
C SER A 340 -19.52 4.44 -26.30
N GLU A 341 -20.81 4.68 -26.10
CA GLU A 341 -21.61 4.29 -24.94
C GLU A 341 -21.78 2.77 -24.78
N THR A 342 -21.43 1.99 -25.81
CA THR A 342 -21.52 0.52 -25.79
C THR A 342 -20.16 -0.17 -25.82
N ALA A 343 -19.11 0.51 -26.30
CA ALA A 343 -17.78 -0.07 -26.38
C ALA A 343 -17.11 -0.19 -24.99
N VAL A 344 -16.14 -1.10 -24.89
CA VAL A 344 -15.42 -1.38 -23.63
C VAL A 344 -13.91 -1.12 -23.70
N GLY A 345 -13.37 -0.80 -24.88
CA GLY A 345 -11.95 -0.49 -25.05
C GLY A 345 -11.06 -1.66 -24.62
N ASP A 346 -9.97 -1.35 -23.90
CA ASP A 346 -9.05 -2.36 -23.35
C ASP A 346 -9.67 -3.19 -22.21
N PHE A 347 -10.78 -2.75 -21.61
CA PHE A 347 -11.40 -3.34 -20.41
C PHE A 347 -12.37 -4.48 -20.74
N THR A 348 -11.84 -5.48 -21.44
CA THR A 348 -12.59 -6.63 -21.97
C THR A 348 -12.89 -7.71 -20.93
N ILE A 349 -12.14 -7.74 -19.82
CA ILE A 349 -12.36 -8.69 -18.71
C ILE A 349 -13.51 -8.15 -17.86
N SER A 350 -14.61 -8.89 -17.78
CA SER A 350 -15.75 -8.55 -16.93
C SER A 350 -15.68 -9.35 -15.63
N LEU A 351 -15.47 -8.66 -14.51
CA LEU A 351 -15.42 -9.29 -13.18
C LEU A 351 -16.82 -9.50 -12.61
N GLY A 352 -17.70 -8.54 -12.85
CA GLY A 352 -19.09 -8.64 -12.41
C GLY A 352 -19.92 -7.45 -12.87
N THR A 353 -21.23 -7.55 -12.65
CA THR A 353 -22.18 -6.47 -12.92
C THR A 353 -23.20 -6.45 -11.80
N ILE A 354 -23.29 -5.30 -11.13
CA ILE A 354 -24.27 -5.03 -10.09
C ILE A 354 -25.53 -4.51 -10.77
N ASN A 355 -26.65 -5.14 -10.47
CA ASN A 355 -27.96 -4.99 -11.09
C ASN A 355 -27.93 -5.21 -12.61
N PRO A 356 -27.51 -6.39 -13.10
CA PRO A 356 -27.31 -6.63 -14.53
C PRO A 356 -28.58 -6.41 -15.37
N ASN A 357 -29.75 -6.72 -14.80
CA ASN A 357 -31.05 -6.64 -15.46
C ASN A 357 -31.80 -5.33 -15.23
N LEU A 358 -31.21 -4.36 -14.52
CA LEU A 358 -31.85 -3.08 -14.18
C LEU A 358 -33.20 -3.27 -13.47
N GLU A 359 -33.19 -4.07 -12.40
CA GLU A 359 -34.37 -4.29 -11.57
C GLU A 359 -34.51 -3.17 -10.53
N SER A 360 -35.77 -2.79 -10.25
CA SER A 360 -36.10 -1.77 -9.25
C SER A 360 -36.16 -2.39 -7.85
N GLY A 361 -35.75 -1.62 -6.84
CA GLY A 361 -35.79 -2.03 -5.45
C GLY A 361 -34.40 -2.45 -4.94
N PRO A 362 -34.15 -2.28 -3.63
CA PRO A 362 -32.82 -2.48 -3.09
C PRO A 362 -32.50 -3.97 -2.97
N ASP A 363 -31.36 -4.39 -3.50
CA ASP A 363 -30.84 -5.74 -3.34
C ASP A 363 -29.37 -5.69 -2.93
N ALA A 364 -29.07 -6.14 -1.72
CA ALA A 364 -27.71 -6.18 -1.19
C ALA A 364 -26.82 -7.23 -1.88
N SER A 365 -27.39 -8.19 -2.61
CA SER A 365 -26.59 -9.11 -3.44
C SER A 365 -26.12 -8.46 -4.73
N GLY A 366 -26.78 -7.37 -5.17
CA GLY A 366 -26.53 -6.77 -6.47
C GLY A 366 -27.03 -7.62 -7.65
N ALA A 367 -27.75 -8.72 -7.46
CA ALA A 367 -28.16 -9.61 -8.55
C ALA A 367 -29.50 -9.19 -9.19
N ASN A 368 -30.46 -8.73 -8.37
CA ASN A 368 -31.84 -8.41 -8.76
C ASN A 368 -32.23 -6.98 -8.32
N GLY A 369 -31.25 -6.08 -8.28
CA GLY A 369 -31.42 -4.70 -7.82
C GLY A 369 -30.07 -4.09 -7.41
N TYR A 370 -30.03 -2.78 -7.22
CA TYR A 370 -28.83 -2.08 -6.73
C TYR A 370 -28.93 -1.90 -5.21
N PRO A 371 -27.85 -2.00 -4.43
CA PRO A 371 -27.93 -1.85 -2.98
C PRO A 371 -28.41 -0.47 -2.52
N GLY A 372 -29.42 -0.39 -1.66
CA GLY A 372 -29.91 0.87 -1.08
C GLY A 372 -29.07 1.41 0.09
N SER A 373 -28.11 0.62 0.58
CA SER A 373 -27.16 0.95 1.65
C SER A 373 -25.74 0.58 1.23
N TRP A 374 -24.72 1.19 1.85
CA TRP A 374 -23.32 0.85 1.58
C TRP A 374 -23.07 -0.65 1.73
N THR A 375 -22.79 -1.31 0.62
CA THR A 375 -22.66 -2.77 0.53
C THR A 375 -21.31 -3.13 -0.06
N ARG A 376 -20.62 -4.06 0.59
CA ARG A 376 -19.30 -4.54 0.17
C ARG A 376 -19.42 -5.55 -0.97
N PHE A 377 -18.67 -5.34 -2.04
CA PHE A 377 -18.45 -6.32 -3.10
C PHE A 377 -16.98 -6.74 -3.13
N GLU A 378 -16.74 -7.98 -3.52
CA GLU A 378 -15.41 -8.56 -3.63
C GLU A 378 -15.31 -9.40 -4.90
N TYR A 379 -14.20 -9.24 -5.63
CA TYR A 379 -13.88 -10.00 -6.83
C TYR A 379 -12.47 -10.54 -6.76
N GLY A 380 -12.27 -11.79 -7.14
CA GLY A 380 -10.97 -12.46 -7.14
C GLY A 380 -10.73 -13.27 -8.41
N PRO A 381 -9.77 -14.21 -8.39
CA PRO A 381 -9.40 -15.01 -9.57
C PRO A 381 -10.55 -15.84 -10.14
N ALA A 382 -11.48 -16.29 -9.29
CA ALA A 382 -12.67 -17.04 -9.70
C ALA A 382 -13.63 -16.21 -10.56
N ASP A 383 -13.62 -14.89 -10.38
CA ASP A 383 -14.45 -13.93 -11.12
C ASP A 383 -13.75 -13.43 -12.40
N GLY A 384 -12.54 -13.93 -12.69
CA GLY A 384 -11.75 -13.54 -13.84
C GLY A 384 -10.78 -12.39 -13.60
N LEU A 385 -10.55 -11.99 -12.33
CA LEU A 385 -9.50 -11.02 -12.01
C LEU A 385 -8.15 -11.54 -12.54
N PRO A 386 -7.35 -10.71 -13.23
CA PRO A 386 -6.05 -11.16 -13.71
C PRO A 386 -5.21 -11.71 -12.56
N GLN A 387 -4.43 -12.74 -12.85
CA GLN A 387 -3.60 -13.44 -11.87
C GLN A 387 -2.11 -13.16 -12.04
N SER A 388 -1.75 -12.33 -13.03
CA SER A 388 -0.38 -11.94 -13.33
C SER A 388 -0.36 -10.67 -14.17
N GLY A 389 0.73 -9.90 -14.05
CA GLY A 389 1.03 -8.77 -14.92
C GLY A 389 0.36 -7.48 -14.47
N GLN A 390 0.85 -6.37 -15.03
CA GLN A 390 0.33 -5.05 -14.72
C GLN A 390 -0.94 -4.73 -15.51
N GLY A 391 -1.89 -4.05 -14.87
CA GLY A 391 -3.12 -3.63 -15.51
C GLY A 391 -3.97 -2.68 -14.65
N ARG A 392 -5.25 -2.53 -14.99
CA ARG A 392 -6.18 -1.61 -14.29
C ARG A 392 -7.52 -2.28 -14.02
N ILE A 393 -8.18 -1.80 -12.97
CA ILE A 393 -9.60 -2.03 -12.71
C ILE A 393 -10.39 -0.82 -13.20
N ALA A 394 -11.58 -1.08 -13.73
CA ALA A 394 -12.52 -0.07 -14.16
C ALA A 394 -13.89 -0.29 -13.53
N PHE A 395 -14.43 0.79 -12.97
CA PHE A 395 -15.82 0.89 -12.58
C PHE A 395 -16.57 1.65 -13.68
N ARG A 396 -17.56 1.02 -14.26
CA ARG A 396 -18.34 1.61 -15.34
C ARG A 396 -19.81 1.73 -14.96
N TYR A 397 -20.27 2.94 -14.72
CA TYR A 397 -21.70 3.23 -14.55
C TYR A 397 -22.34 3.21 -15.93
N SER A 398 -23.14 2.17 -16.20
CA SER A 398 -23.60 1.77 -17.54
C SER A 398 -25.10 1.53 -17.52
N VAL A 399 -25.89 2.54 -17.88
CA VAL A 399 -27.34 2.53 -17.69
C VAL A 399 -28.08 3.02 -18.96
N PRO A 400 -28.71 2.14 -19.74
CA PRO A 400 -29.61 2.51 -20.83
C PRO A 400 -30.94 3.04 -20.31
N ASP A 401 -31.68 3.77 -21.15
CA ASP A 401 -32.95 4.42 -20.82
C ASP A 401 -32.87 5.26 -19.53
N ALA A 402 -31.72 5.89 -19.32
CA ALA A 402 -31.37 6.76 -18.21
C ALA A 402 -31.68 8.23 -18.53
N GLY A 403 -31.50 9.12 -17.55
CA GLY A 403 -31.74 10.56 -17.71
C GLY A 403 -33.00 11.04 -17.01
N ALA A 404 -33.26 12.35 -17.05
CA ALA A 404 -34.34 12.99 -16.27
C ALA A 404 -35.76 12.49 -16.63
N SER A 405 -35.95 12.00 -17.86
CA SER A 405 -37.19 11.38 -18.35
C SER A 405 -37.02 9.86 -18.58
N GLY A 406 -35.86 9.31 -18.27
CA GLY A 406 -35.57 7.89 -18.35
C GLY A 406 -36.30 7.09 -17.27
N VAL A 407 -36.40 5.78 -17.48
CA VAL A 407 -36.97 4.86 -16.49
C VAL A 407 -35.90 4.28 -15.55
N ASN A 408 -34.62 4.42 -15.91
CA ASN A 408 -33.46 3.96 -15.14
C ASN A 408 -32.60 5.14 -14.69
N SER A 409 -31.59 4.85 -13.86
CA SER A 409 -30.61 5.76 -13.25
C SER A 409 -31.16 6.68 -12.16
N ASN A 410 -30.41 6.81 -11.07
CA ASN A 410 -30.63 7.84 -10.06
C ASN A 410 -29.30 8.44 -9.61
N TYR A 411 -28.71 7.90 -8.54
CA TYR A 411 -27.48 8.38 -7.94
C TYR A 411 -26.76 7.20 -7.31
N ILE A 412 -25.49 6.98 -7.66
CA ILE A 412 -24.65 5.95 -7.04
C ILE A 412 -23.43 6.56 -6.38
N GLY A 413 -22.91 5.88 -5.37
CA GLY A 413 -21.62 6.16 -4.75
C GLY A 413 -20.72 4.94 -4.74
N ILE A 414 -19.41 5.13 -4.89
CA ILE A 414 -18.38 4.12 -4.68
C ILE A 414 -17.39 4.66 -3.64
N ASP A 415 -17.03 3.82 -2.68
CA ASP A 415 -16.14 4.19 -1.58
C ASP A 415 -15.31 2.98 -1.14
N SER A 416 -14.22 3.23 -0.42
CA SER A 416 -13.35 2.25 0.23
C SER A 416 -12.93 1.14 -0.71
N VAL A 417 -12.38 1.54 -1.86
CA VAL A 417 -11.82 0.62 -2.84
C VAL A 417 -10.48 0.14 -2.34
N THR A 418 -10.32 -1.18 -2.26
CA THR A 418 -9.06 -1.85 -1.95
C THR A 418 -8.74 -2.87 -3.03
N ILE A 419 -7.60 -2.74 -3.70
CA ILE A 419 -7.07 -3.76 -4.63
C ILE A 419 -5.84 -4.36 -3.98
N THR A 420 -5.91 -5.62 -3.60
CA THR A 420 -4.84 -6.35 -2.92
C THR A 420 -4.24 -7.38 -3.86
N ALA A 421 -2.91 -7.42 -3.98
CA ALA A 421 -2.21 -8.40 -4.81
C ALA A 421 -1.71 -9.55 -3.94
N ALA A 422 -2.30 -10.75 -4.04
CA ALA A 422 -1.93 -11.85 -3.15
C ALA A 422 -0.42 -12.13 -3.09
N PRO A 423 0.07 -12.70 -1.96
CA PRO A 423 1.44 -13.14 -1.84
C PRO A 423 1.79 -14.07 -3.02
N ALA A 424 2.97 -13.91 -3.61
CA ALA A 424 3.42 -14.88 -4.59
C ALA A 424 3.60 -16.25 -3.89
N GLU A 425 2.98 -17.31 -4.43
CA GLU A 425 3.10 -18.69 -3.92
C GLU A 425 4.54 -19.23 -3.93
#